data_AF-A0A9W9WJU6-F1
#
_entry.id   AF-A0A9W9WJU6-F1
#
_cell.length_a   1.000
_cell.length_b   1.000
_cell.length_c   1.000
_cell.angle_alpha   90.00
_cell.angle_beta   90.00
_cell.angle_gamma   90.00
#
_symmetry.space_group_name_H-M   'P 1'
#
loop_
_entity.id
_entity.type
_entity.pdbx_description
1 polymer ?
#
loop_
_entity_poly.entity_id
_entity_poly.type
_entity_poly.pdbx_seq_one_letter_code
_entity_poly.pdbx_strand_id
1 'polypeptide(L)'
;MAVQSTLRRPEDPLLALYRHYSDLVRSRFNRTSKTTRLIATIALLFSIISSGYGGYKWFRRRAKERAQGRRLLRRNSGLRGKDGSRTIYVPYKDSLTSKVLIHPTKPTTFDAHRRLFLNPPSIGSRKR
;
A
#
# COMPACT_ATOMS: atom_id res chain seq x y z
N MET A 1 -8.13 48.73 -47.52
CA MET A 1 -7.51 47.40 -47.75
C MET A 1 -7.71 46.57 -46.49
N ALA A 2 -8.65 45.62 -46.51
CA ALA A 2 -8.97 44.80 -45.35
C ALA A 2 -8.02 43.61 -45.28
N VAL A 3 -7.21 43.54 -44.22
CA VAL A 3 -6.32 42.42 -43.91
C VAL A 3 -7.19 41.23 -43.50
N GLN A 4 -7.21 40.18 -44.31
CA GLN A 4 -7.90 38.94 -43.96
C GLN A 4 -7.16 38.25 -42.81
N SER A 5 -7.81 38.21 -41.64
CA SER A 5 -7.40 37.39 -40.51
C SER A 5 -7.57 35.92 -40.88
N THR A 6 -6.46 35.21 -41.12
CA THR A 6 -6.47 33.75 -41.16
C THR A 6 -6.54 33.22 -39.74
N LEU A 7 -7.73 33.29 -39.13
CA LEU A 7 -8.02 32.66 -37.85
C LEU A 7 -7.97 31.15 -38.08
N ARG A 8 -6.76 30.58 -38.00
CA ARG A 8 -6.54 29.13 -38.01
C ARG A 8 -7.52 28.53 -37.00
N ARG A 9 -8.38 27.62 -37.46
CA ARG A 9 -9.23 26.80 -36.59
C ARG A 9 -8.33 26.28 -35.46
N PRO A 10 -8.66 26.52 -34.18
CA PRO A 10 -7.91 25.92 -33.10
C PRO A 10 -8.08 24.41 -33.22
N GLU A 11 -7.05 23.73 -33.72
CA GLU A 11 -6.97 22.29 -33.59
C GLU A 11 -7.01 22.01 -32.10
N ASP A 12 -7.97 21.20 -31.66
CA ASP A 12 -8.16 20.90 -30.25
C ASP A 12 -6.82 20.39 -29.68
N PRO A 13 -6.16 21.15 -28.79
CA PRO A 13 -4.80 20.84 -28.37
C PRO A 13 -4.72 19.48 -27.67
N LEU A 14 -5.82 19.02 -27.07
CA LEU A 14 -5.93 17.70 -26.49
C LEU A 14 -5.97 16.60 -27.57
N LEU A 15 -6.65 16.85 -28.68
CA LEU A 15 -6.69 15.93 -29.82
C LEU A 15 -5.33 15.80 -30.49
N ALA A 16 -4.60 16.91 -30.64
CA ALA A 16 -3.23 16.89 -31.16
C ALA A 16 -2.29 16.08 -30.26
N LEU A 17 -2.40 16.26 -28.94
CA LEU A 17 -1.64 15.50 -27.95
C LEU A 17 -1.99 14.01 -27.97
N TYR A 18 -3.28 13.69 -28.02
CA TYR A 18 -3.78 12.32 -28.11
C TYR A 18 -3.23 11.61 -29.35
N ARG A 19 -3.33 12.26 -30.52
CA ARG A 19 -2.80 11.71 -31.78
C ARG A 19 -1.31 11.44 -31.68
N HIS A 20 -0.53 12.42 -31.20
CA HIS A 20 0.91 12.28 -31.03
C HIS A 20 1.29 11.06 -30.17
N TYR A 21 0.67 10.88 -29.01
CA TYR A 21 0.93 9.72 -28.16
C TYR A 21 0.39 8.41 -28.75
N SER A 22 -0.77 8.45 -29.41
CA SER A 22 -1.33 7.26 -30.06
C SER A 22 -0.42 6.74 -31.18
N ASP A 23 0.21 7.63 -31.95
CA ASP A 23 1.12 7.29 -33.03
C ASP A 23 2.45 6.74 -32.48
N LEU A 24 2.96 7.31 -31.38
CA LEU A 24 4.11 6.76 -30.68
C LEU A 24 3.84 5.33 -30.20
N VAL A 25 2.69 5.08 -29.58
CA VAL A 25 2.30 3.75 -29.11
C VAL A 25 2.15 2.80 -30.31
N ARG A 26 1.42 3.21 -31.36
CA ARG A 26 1.20 2.39 -32.56
C ARG A 26 2.52 2.04 -33.27
N SER A 27 3.44 3.00 -33.40
CA SER A 27 4.75 2.76 -34.02
C SER A 27 5.59 1.73 -33.24
N ARG A 28 5.52 1.75 -31.90
CA ARG A 28 6.17 0.76 -31.04
C ARG A 28 5.54 -0.63 -31.19
N PHE A 29 4.21 -0.71 -31.24
CA PHE A 29 3.49 -1.99 -31.45
C PHE A 29 3.78 -2.61 -32.81
N ASN A 30 3.93 -1.80 -33.85
CA ASN A 30 4.25 -2.25 -35.21
C ASN A 30 5.71 -2.72 -35.35
N ARG A 31 6.64 -2.14 -34.59
CA ARG A 31 8.06 -2.54 -34.57
C ARG A 31 8.36 -3.75 -33.68
N THR A 32 7.37 -4.21 -32.91
CA THR A 32 7.54 -5.33 -31.97
C THR A 32 7.45 -6.67 -32.71
N SER A 33 8.41 -7.56 -32.47
CA SER A 33 8.45 -8.90 -33.06
C SER A 33 7.30 -9.79 -32.56
N LYS A 34 6.92 -10.82 -33.33
CA LYS A 34 5.84 -11.76 -32.98
C LYS A 34 6.09 -12.47 -31.64
N THR A 35 7.35 -12.80 -31.34
CA THR A 35 7.76 -13.46 -30.09
C THR A 35 7.63 -12.53 -28.90
N THR A 36 8.07 -11.27 -29.00
CA THR A 36 7.92 -10.28 -27.93
C THR A 36 6.45 -10.00 -27.65
N ARG A 37 5.60 -9.94 -28.69
CA ARG A 37 4.15 -9.79 -28.52
C ARG A 37 3.55 -10.98 -27.75
N LEU A 38 3.96 -12.20 -28.06
CA LEU A 38 3.49 -13.40 -27.34
C LEU A 38 3.92 -13.37 -25.87
N ILE A 39 5.20 -13.10 -25.59
CA ILE A 39 5.73 -13.02 -24.22
C ILE A 39 5.02 -11.91 -23.43
N ALA A 40 4.82 -10.73 -24.04
CA ALA A 40 4.12 -9.62 -23.41
C ALA A 40 2.67 -9.97 -23.06
N THR A 41 1.95 -10.63 -23.96
CA THR A 41 0.57 -11.09 -23.68
C THR A 41 0.53 -12.10 -22.54
N ILE A 42 1.44 -13.07 -22.53
CA ILE A 42 1.53 -14.07 -21.46
C ILE A 42 1.85 -13.40 -20.12
N ALA A 43 2.84 -12.51 -20.08
CA ALA A 43 3.21 -11.77 -18.89
C ALA A 43 2.05 -10.89 -18.38
N LEU A 44 1.32 -10.24 -19.28
CA LEU A 44 0.15 -9.43 -18.94
C LEU A 44 -0.95 -10.30 -18.31
N LEU A 45 -1.26 -11.46 -18.87
CA LEU A 45 -2.24 -12.40 -18.31
C LEU A 45 -1.85 -12.85 -16.91
N PHE A 46 -0.58 -13.27 -16.72
CA PHE A 46 -0.09 -13.64 -15.40
C PHE A 46 -0.13 -12.47 -14.41
N SER A 47 0.19 -11.25 -14.84
CA SER A 47 0.10 -10.05 -14.00
C SER A 47 -1.32 -9.79 -13.54
N ILE A 48 -2.32 -9.91 -14.42
CA ILE A 48 -3.73 -9.70 -14.07
C ILE A 48 -4.20 -10.76 -13.07
N ILE A 49 -3.91 -12.04 -13.34
CA ILE A 49 -4.33 -13.16 -12.49
C ILE A 49 -3.68 -13.07 -11.11
N SER A 50 -2.36 -12.87 -11.06
CA SER A 50 -1.60 -12.79 -9.80
C SER A 50 -1.97 -11.55 -8.98
N SER A 51 -2.11 -10.39 -9.62
CA SER A 51 -2.48 -9.14 -8.94
C SER A 51 -3.92 -9.16 -8.45
N GLY A 52 -4.84 -9.72 -9.24
CA GLY A 52 -6.25 -9.83 -8.86
C GLY A 52 -6.45 -10.74 -7.66
N TYR A 53 -6.01 -12.01 -7.76
CA TYR A 53 -6.30 -13.00 -6.72
C TYR A 53 -5.40 -12.86 -5.48
N GLY A 54 -4.10 -12.66 -5.70
CA GLY A 54 -3.12 -12.51 -4.62
C GLY A 54 -3.29 -11.18 -3.88
N GLY A 55 -3.46 -10.09 -4.63
CA GLY A 55 -3.61 -8.75 -4.07
C GLY A 55 -4.86 -8.60 -3.21
N TYR A 56 -5.99 -9.13 -3.67
CA TYR A 56 -7.24 -9.04 -2.92
C TYR A 56 -7.21 -9.80 -1.59
N LYS A 57 -6.69 -11.04 -1.60
CA LYS A 57 -6.54 -11.84 -0.37
C LYS A 57 -5.61 -11.15 0.62
N TRP A 58 -4.50 -10.59 0.13
CA TRP A 58 -3.56 -9.84 0.97
C TRP A 58 -4.19 -8.57 1.54
N PHE A 59 -4.92 -7.80 0.73
CA PHE A 59 -5.61 -6.60 1.17
C PHE A 59 -6.66 -6.91 2.25
N ARG A 60 -7.50 -7.92 2.04
CA ARG A 60 -8.48 -8.36 3.05
C ARG A 60 -7.81 -8.85 4.33
N ARG A 61 -6.72 -9.61 4.23
CA ARG A 61 -5.96 -10.06 5.42
C ARG A 61 -5.41 -8.87 6.19
N ARG A 62 -4.79 -7.91 5.50
CA ARG A 62 -4.23 -6.70 6.11
C ARG A 62 -5.32 -5.82 6.74
N ALA A 63 -6.51 -5.74 6.15
CA ALA A 63 -7.65 -5.03 6.73
C ALA A 63 -8.14 -5.70 8.03
N LYS A 64 -8.26 -7.04 8.04
CA LYS A 64 -8.62 -7.81 9.25
C LYS A 64 -7.58 -7.64 10.36
N GLU A 65 -6.30 -7.75 10.03
CA GLU A 65 -5.19 -7.54 10.98
C GLU A 65 -5.22 -6.15 11.60
N ARG A 66 -5.48 -5.10 10.80
CA ARG A 66 -5.62 -3.72 11.32
C ARG A 66 -6.82 -3.56 12.23
N ALA A 67 -7.97 -4.13 11.87
CA ALA A 67 -9.17 -4.08 12.70
C ALA A 67 -8.95 -4.82 14.03
N GLN A 68 -8.29 -5.98 13.99
CA GLN A 68 -7.91 -6.74 15.17
C GLN A 68 -6.92 -5.96 16.05
N GLY A 69 -5.89 -5.37 15.45
CA GLY A 69 -4.89 -4.56 16.15
C GLY A 69 -5.52 -3.36 16.86
N ARG A 70 -6.39 -2.62 16.18
CA ARG A 70 -7.13 -1.49 16.78
C ARG A 70 -8.01 -1.95 17.95
N ARG A 71 -8.70 -3.08 17.80
CA ARG A 71 -9.57 -3.63 18.86
C ARG A 71 -8.78 -4.07 20.09
N LEU A 72 -7.62 -4.71 19.91
CA LEU A 72 -6.77 -5.18 21.00
C LEU A 72 -6.07 -4.03 21.71
N LEU A 73 -5.61 -3.03 20.96
CA LEU A 73 -5.06 -1.80 21.51
C LEU A 73 -6.08 -1.09 22.42
N ARG A 74 -7.31 -0.89 21.94
CA ARG A 74 -8.38 -0.26 22.75
C ARG A 74 -8.70 -1.03 24.03
N ARG A 75 -8.54 -2.36 24.01
CA ARG A 75 -8.80 -3.24 25.16
C ARG A 75 -7.57 -3.43 26.05
N ASN A 76 -6.42 -2.81 25.72
CA ASN A 76 -5.15 -3.01 26.42
C ASN A 76 -4.78 -4.50 26.60
N SER A 77 -5.09 -5.32 25.60
CA SER A 77 -4.93 -6.78 25.62
C SER A 77 -3.98 -7.29 24.54
N GLY A 78 -3.44 -8.50 24.75
CA GLY A 78 -2.56 -9.18 23.82
C GLY A 78 -3.08 -10.57 23.44
N LEU A 79 -2.56 -11.12 22.34
CA LEU A 79 -2.83 -12.50 21.91
C LEU A 79 -1.81 -13.44 22.56
N ARG A 80 -2.28 -14.54 23.13
CA ARG A 80 -1.40 -15.60 23.67
C ARG A 80 -1.26 -16.70 22.62
N GLY A 81 -0.02 -16.94 22.19
CA GLY A 81 0.35 -18.09 21.39
C GLY A 81 0.35 -19.37 22.22
N LYS A 82 0.23 -20.52 21.55
CA LYS A 82 0.27 -21.84 22.20
C LYS A 82 1.62 -22.10 22.86
N ASP A 83 2.69 -21.58 22.26
CA ASP A 83 4.08 -21.73 22.70
C ASP A 83 4.44 -20.81 23.89
N GLY A 84 3.45 -20.20 24.55
CA GLY A 84 3.65 -19.25 25.64
C GLY A 84 4.06 -17.84 25.21
N SER A 85 4.39 -17.64 23.93
CA SER A 85 4.63 -16.32 23.33
C SER A 85 3.38 -15.45 23.43
N ARG A 86 3.57 -14.13 23.53
CA ARG A 86 2.48 -13.16 23.62
C ARG A 86 2.71 -12.03 22.63
N THR A 87 1.71 -11.78 21.80
CA THR A 87 1.70 -10.67 20.86
C THR A 87 0.91 -9.50 21.45
N ILE A 88 1.47 -8.30 21.41
CA ILE A 88 0.78 -7.05 21.74
C ILE A 88 0.73 -6.14 20.51
N TYR A 89 -0.37 -5.38 20.39
CA TYR A 89 -0.49 -4.34 19.38
C TYR A 89 -0.24 -2.98 20.04
N VAL A 90 0.66 -2.21 19.46
CA VAL A 90 1.10 -0.91 19.97
C VAL A 90 0.75 0.19 18.97
N PRO A 91 0.44 1.42 19.42
CA PRO A 91 0.20 2.52 18.50
C PRO A 91 1.51 2.83 17.76
N TYR A 92 1.42 3.04 16.45
CA TYR A 92 2.58 3.36 15.62
C TYR A 92 2.14 4.32 14.52
N LYS A 93 2.61 5.57 14.53
CA LYS A 93 2.11 6.65 13.66
C LYS A 93 0.60 6.88 13.82
N ASP A 94 0.10 8.01 13.32
CA ASP A 94 -1.20 8.61 13.67
C ASP A 94 -2.45 7.72 13.58
N SER A 95 -2.39 6.55 12.92
CA SER A 95 -3.53 5.62 12.78
C SER A 95 -3.17 4.16 12.55
N LEU A 96 -1.89 3.78 12.66
CA LEU A 96 -1.42 2.41 12.44
C LEU A 96 -1.11 1.73 13.78
N THR A 97 -1.17 0.41 13.77
CA THR A 97 -0.83 -0.45 14.91
C THR A 97 0.34 -1.32 14.50
N SER A 98 1.40 -1.35 15.30
CA SER A 98 2.52 -2.28 15.11
C SER A 98 2.31 -3.53 15.97
N LYS A 99 2.81 -4.67 15.48
CA LYS A 99 2.74 -5.96 16.16
C LYS A 99 4.07 -6.23 16.85
N VAL A 100 4.06 -6.40 18.17
CA VAL A 100 5.24 -6.77 18.95
C VAL A 100 5.04 -8.18 19.49
N LEU A 101 5.95 -9.08 19.14
CA LEU A 101 5.98 -10.45 19.65
C LEU A 101 6.93 -10.52 20.84
N ILE A 102 6.44 -11.00 21.97
CA ILE A 102 7.19 -11.12 23.22
C ILE A 102 7.30 -12.60 23.56
N HIS A 103 8.52 -13.04 23.83
CA HIS A 103 8.83 -14.37 24.35
C HIS A 103 9.11 -14.23 25.86
N PRO A 104 8.10 -14.39 26.73
CA PRO A 104 8.29 -14.15 28.16
C PRO A 104 9.17 -15.22 28.79
N THR A 105 10.26 -14.81 29.43
CA THR A 105 11.11 -15.69 30.25
C THR A 105 10.64 -15.77 31.70
N LYS A 106 9.92 -14.74 32.16
CA LYS A 106 9.28 -14.64 33.48
C LYS A 106 7.79 -14.26 33.34
N PRO A 107 6.92 -14.61 34.29
CA PRO A 107 5.48 -14.32 34.20
C PRO A 107 5.16 -12.82 34.10
N THR A 108 6.01 -11.94 34.66
CA THR A 108 5.85 -10.49 34.66
C THR A 108 6.38 -9.80 33.39
N THR A 109 7.19 -10.49 32.58
CA THR A 109 7.85 -9.92 31.38
C THR A 109 6.86 -9.27 30.43
N PHE A 110 5.70 -9.91 30.23
CA PHE A 110 4.68 -9.40 29.34
C PHE A 110 4.05 -8.09 29.85
N ASP A 111 3.76 -8.02 31.16
CA ASP A 111 3.12 -6.86 31.74
C ASP A 111 4.06 -5.65 31.76
N ALA A 112 5.35 -5.87 32.03
CA ALA A 112 6.38 -4.84 31.94
C ALA A 112 6.49 -4.26 30.52
N HIS A 113 6.61 -5.10 29.49
CA HIS A 113 6.63 -4.64 28.10
C HIS A 113 5.35 -3.93 27.69
N ARG A 114 4.18 -4.45 28.11
CA ARG A 114 2.89 -3.80 27.85
C ARG A 114 2.87 -2.37 28.39
N ARG A 115 3.29 -2.17 29.63
CA ARG A 115 3.33 -0.84 30.25
C ARG A 115 4.30 0.07 29.52
N LEU A 116 5.51 -0.40 29.21
CA LEU A 116 6.52 0.38 28.49
C LEU A 116 5.99 0.90 27.14
N PHE A 117 5.28 0.05 26.39
CA PHE A 117 4.82 0.40 25.05
C PHE A 117 3.48 1.17 25.01
N LEU A 118 2.56 0.91 25.95
CA LEU A 118 1.23 1.54 25.94
C LEU A 118 1.16 2.78 26.84
N ASN A 119 1.93 2.78 27.93
CA ASN A 119 1.98 3.87 28.91
C ASN A 119 3.45 4.29 29.09
N PRO A 120 4.08 4.90 28.07
CA PRO A 120 5.45 5.34 28.20
C PRO A 120 5.55 6.30 29.40
N PRO A 121 6.52 6.12 30.31
CA PRO A 121 6.73 7.06 31.39
C PRO A 121 7.00 8.44 30.77
N SER A 122 6.31 9.48 31.25
CA SER A 122 6.45 10.85 30.73
C SER A 122 7.81 11.43 31.13
N ILE A 123 8.90 10.95 30.53
CA ILE A 123 10.25 11.40 30.84
C ILE A 123 10.63 12.66 30.03
N GLY A 124 9.72 13.21 29.21
CA GLY A 124 10.05 14.41 28.45
C GLY A 124 8.86 15.13 27.82
N SER A 125 7.97 15.70 28.62
CA SER A 125 7.10 16.80 28.16
C SER A 125 7.82 18.15 28.31
N ARG A 126 9.02 18.29 27.73
CA ARG A 126 9.60 19.62 27.50
C ARG A 126 8.99 20.15 26.21
N LYS A 127 7.83 20.80 26.33
CA LYS A 127 7.29 21.66 25.27
C LYS A 127 8.38 22.67 24.89
N ARG A 128 8.82 22.67 23.64
CA ARG A 128 9.46 23.82 23.00
C ARG A 128 8.45 24.41 22.04
#